data_AF-A0A7Y7BHJ0-F1
#
_entry.id   AF-A0A7Y7BHJ0-F1
#
_cell.length_a   1.000
_cell.length_b   1.000
_cell.length_c   1.000
_cell.angle_alpha   90.00
_cell.angle_beta   90.00
_cell.angle_gamma   90.00
#
_symmetry.space_group_name_H-M   'P 1'
#
loop_
_entity.id
_entity.type
_entity.pdbx_description
1 polymer ?
#
loop_
_entity_poly.entity_id
_entity_poly.type
_entity_poly.pdbx_seq_one_letter_code
_entity_poly.pdbx_strand_id
1 'polypeptide(L)'
;YVSDIYGCAVEPIELNVKLESNDELQPGVPFGNEEVCFTNRDYQVYYTPTIPSADFEWVVTGGNIVSGQGTNEIVVDWTDMTGSVYYILTVMGCYGSSPPIDVQVYEELIPTVNPVSISCNGFNDGQASVSIAGGKLPYTIRWSTGSNQNSIAALKPGNYSIEVEDGMGCVKQIDFEIEEPEVLNAQVFTRKFCHGEADGEVSIIPTGGTAPYSYHLFASTSGNSYDETSTSPEFRQLMAGRYTLIVEDARGCQYSETIDVDDNPLLEINVLANRPVCPAETNGFINIEATGGVGPYTYSWESEPGNNTTSLENIGRGSYIARVTDSNGCSATKTIMKDEMVPRMLFPNTFTPNGDGINDLFEPLSPCIPDYDMYIYDRWGKLVFREVQGKGKWDGTTDGEPMPSEVYVYKVDYDNITPNGVIRESIRGYIRLIR
;
A
#
# COMPACT_ATOMS: atom_id res chain seq x y z
N TYR A 1 31.26 84.35 -13.92
CA TYR A 1 31.72 85.45 -14.79
C TYR A 1 32.53 84.84 -15.91
N VAL A 2 32.07 84.94 -17.15
CA VAL A 2 32.95 84.80 -18.31
C VAL A 2 33.02 86.18 -18.92
N SER A 3 34.17 86.84 -18.81
CA SER A 3 34.43 88.10 -19.53
C SER A 3 35.35 87.77 -20.70
N ASP A 4 34.93 88.11 -21.91
CA ASP A 4 35.89 88.26 -23.00
C ASP A 4 36.45 89.70 -23.00
N ILE A 5 37.33 89.97 -23.96
CA ILE A 5 38.05 91.25 -24.11
C ILE A 5 37.13 92.46 -24.38
N TYR A 6 35.81 92.27 -24.51
CA TYR A 6 34.81 93.32 -24.80
C TYR A 6 33.94 93.71 -23.59
N GLY A 7 34.17 93.13 -22.40
CA GLY A 7 33.56 93.61 -21.15
C GLY A 7 32.11 93.18 -20.90
N CYS A 8 31.63 92.12 -21.56
CA CYS A 8 30.32 91.53 -21.27
C CYS A 8 30.35 90.81 -19.90
N ALA A 9 29.35 91.09 -19.04
CA ALA A 9 29.15 90.41 -17.76
C ALA A 9 27.73 89.83 -17.71
N VAL A 10 27.64 88.51 -17.77
CA VAL A 10 26.39 87.78 -17.49
C VAL A 10 26.52 87.18 -16.09
N GLU A 11 25.51 87.38 -15.24
CA GLU A 11 25.46 86.80 -13.89
C GLU A 11 25.48 85.26 -13.97
N PRO A 12 26.02 84.57 -12.95
CA PRO A 12 25.90 83.12 -12.88
C PRO A 12 24.41 82.73 -12.87
N ILE A 13 23.98 82.05 -13.93
CA ILE A 13 22.61 81.57 -14.08
C ILE A 13 22.52 80.18 -13.47
N GLU A 14 21.60 80.01 -12.53
CA GLU A 14 21.27 78.71 -11.96
C GLU A 14 20.49 77.87 -12.98
N LEU A 15 20.93 76.64 -13.19
CA LEU A 15 20.19 75.61 -13.90
C LEU A 15 19.16 75.03 -12.95
N ASN A 16 17.88 75.19 -13.27
CA ASN A 16 16.82 74.47 -12.57
C ASN A 16 16.61 73.14 -13.29
N VAL A 17 16.90 72.04 -12.60
CA VAL A 17 16.61 70.68 -13.10
C VAL A 17 15.24 70.28 -12.58
N LYS A 18 14.37 69.81 -13.48
CA LYS A 18 13.07 69.24 -13.12
C LYS A 18 13.05 67.78 -13.55
N LEU A 19 12.83 66.88 -12.60
CA LEU A 19 12.58 65.47 -12.85
C LEU A 19 11.08 65.27 -12.84
N GLU A 20 10.48 64.89 -13.98
CA GLU A 20 9.12 64.37 -14.00
C GLU A 20 9.21 62.85 -14.06
N SER A 21 9.07 62.20 -12.90
CA SER A 21 8.74 60.78 -12.84
C SER A 21 7.22 60.62 -13.00
N ASN A 22 6.78 59.61 -13.76
CA ASN A 22 5.37 59.22 -13.78
C ASN A 22 4.92 58.52 -12.48
N ASP A 23 5.84 58.29 -11.52
CA ASP A 23 5.56 57.80 -10.18
C ASP A 23 6.07 58.80 -9.13
N GLU A 24 5.24 59.14 -8.16
CA GLU A 24 5.43 60.22 -7.17
C GLU A 24 6.80 60.19 -6.47
N LEU A 25 7.69 61.14 -6.78
CA LEU A 25 8.77 61.54 -5.87
C LEU A 25 8.22 62.55 -4.86
N GLN A 26 8.48 62.32 -3.56
CA GLN A 26 7.97 63.19 -2.49
C GLN A 26 8.58 64.61 -2.58
N PRO A 27 7.76 65.67 -2.49
CA PRO A 27 8.22 67.04 -2.65
C PRO A 27 8.92 67.54 -1.38
N GLY A 28 10.23 67.79 -1.43
CA GLY A 28 10.92 68.43 -0.30
C GLY A 28 12.44 68.60 -0.29
N VAL A 29 13.19 68.21 -1.32
CA VAL A 29 14.68 68.24 -1.25
C VAL A 29 15.27 69.47 -1.98
N PRO A 30 16.15 70.28 -1.33
CA PRO A 30 16.84 71.42 -1.96
C PRO A 30 18.16 70.99 -2.64
N PHE A 31 18.36 71.32 -3.92
CA PHE A 31 19.37 70.67 -4.77
C PHE A 31 20.75 71.35 -4.89
N GLY A 32 21.78 70.52 -4.76
CA GLY A 32 23.16 70.61 -5.27
C GLY A 32 23.84 69.24 -5.15
N ASN A 33 24.43 68.72 -6.24
CA ASN A 33 25.06 67.38 -6.35
C ASN A 33 24.17 66.18 -5.95
N GLU A 34 23.00 65.99 -6.56
CA GLU A 34 22.11 64.89 -6.19
C GLU A 34 22.05 63.77 -7.23
N GLU A 35 22.34 62.58 -6.73
CA GLU A 35 22.27 61.27 -7.36
C GLU A 35 20.82 60.76 -7.32
N VAL A 36 20.29 60.24 -8.44
CA VAL A 36 18.85 59.94 -8.59
C VAL A 36 18.63 58.44 -8.83
N CYS A 37 17.64 57.87 -8.16
CA CYS A 37 17.14 56.51 -8.36
C CYS A 37 16.38 56.38 -9.69
N PHE A 38 16.85 55.53 -10.60
CA PHE A 38 16.13 55.22 -11.84
C PHE A 38 15.42 53.86 -11.71
N THR A 39 14.09 53.88 -11.59
CA THR A 39 13.26 52.67 -11.42
C THR A 39 12.70 52.10 -12.73
N ASN A 40 12.92 52.76 -13.88
CA ASN A 40 12.74 52.25 -15.24
C ASN A 40 13.53 53.12 -16.25
N ARG A 41 13.94 52.54 -17.40
CA ARG A 41 14.77 53.21 -18.43
C ARG A 41 14.06 54.27 -19.29
N ASP A 42 12.83 54.67 -18.98
CA ASP A 42 11.99 55.49 -19.88
C ASP A 42 11.87 56.98 -19.46
N TYR A 43 12.72 57.51 -18.58
CA TYR A 43 12.49 58.84 -18.00
C TYR A 43 13.39 59.97 -18.50
N GLN A 44 12.71 61.09 -18.78
CA GLN A 44 13.20 62.30 -19.40
C GLN A 44 13.66 63.30 -18.32
N VAL A 45 14.94 63.68 -18.29
CA VAL A 45 15.45 64.71 -17.35
C VAL A 45 15.37 66.08 -18.01
N TYR A 46 14.65 67.02 -17.40
CA TYR A 46 14.47 68.39 -17.90
C TYR A 46 15.47 69.36 -17.29
N TYR A 47 16.15 70.14 -18.12
CA TYR A 47 17.10 71.17 -17.66
C TYR A 47 16.66 72.55 -18.13
N THR A 48 16.25 73.43 -17.21
CA THR A 48 15.70 74.77 -17.54
C THR A 48 16.56 75.94 -17.05
N PRO A 49 17.22 76.69 -17.95
CA PRO A 49 17.77 78.00 -17.63
C PRO A 49 16.69 79.10 -17.61
N THR A 50 16.81 80.02 -16.64
CA THR A 50 15.83 81.10 -16.43
C THR A 50 16.26 82.38 -17.17
N ILE A 51 16.25 82.39 -18.51
CA ILE A 51 16.60 83.59 -19.29
C ILE A 51 15.63 83.77 -20.46
N PRO A 52 14.81 84.84 -20.47
CA PRO A 52 14.04 85.23 -21.65
C PRO A 52 15.00 85.73 -22.75
N SER A 53 14.77 85.27 -23.98
CA SER A 53 15.39 85.84 -25.20
C SER A 53 16.90 85.59 -25.40
N ALA A 54 17.39 84.40 -25.01
CA ALA A 54 18.71 83.90 -25.37
C ALA A 54 18.61 82.71 -26.35
N ASP A 55 19.61 82.53 -27.21
CA ASP A 55 19.78 81.29 -27.97
C ASP A 55 20.57 80.29 -27.12
N PHE A 56 20.13 79.03 -27.07
CA PHE A 56 20.73 77.96 -26.28
C PHE A 56 21.39 76.90 -27.17
N GLU A 57 22.55 76.40 -26.77
CA GLU A 57 23.16 75.20 -27.32
C GLU A 57 23.54 74.28 -26.17
N TRP A 58 22.94 73.09 -26.12
CA TRP A 58 23.23 72.13 -25.06
C TRP A 58 24.30 71.14 -25.48
N VAL A 59 25.17 70.82 -24.54
CA VAL A 59 26.19 69.79 -24.67
C VAL A 59 25.97 68.74 -23.58
N VAL A 60 25.81 67.51 -24.03
CA VAL A 60 25.63 66.32 -23.17
C VAL A 60 26.76 65.34 -23.48
N THR A 61 27.39 64.81 -22.45
CA THR A 61 28.28 63.64 -22.54
C THR A 61 27.66 62.49 -21.77
N GLY A 62 27.86 61.23 -22.19
CA GLY A 62 27.27 60.06 -21.51
C GLY A 62 25.78 59.82 -21.73
N GLY A 63 25.13 60.62 -22.59
CA GLY A 63 23.73 60.51 -22.95
C GLY A 63 23.40 61.20 -24.26
N ASN A 64 22.15 61.08 -24.71
CA ASN A 64 21.64 61.67 -25.93
C ASN A 64 20.51 62.66 -25.61
N ILE A 65 20.55 63.85 -26.24
CA ILE A 65 19.44 64.79 -26.16
C ILE A 65 18.28 64.25 -27.02
N VAL A 66 17.14 63.98 -26.40
CA VAL A 66 15.94 63.44 -27.06
C VAL A 66 15.06 64.57 -27.59
N SER A 67 15.01 65.71 -26.91
CA SER A 67 14.23 66.87 -27.35
C SER A 67 14.75 68.18 -26.72
N GLY A 68 14.29 69.32 -27.25
CA GLY A 68 14.54 70.63 -26.64
C GLY A 68 15.88 71.31 -27.01
N GLN A 69 16.68 70.71 -27.91
CA GLN A 69 17.90 71.34 -28.40
C GLN A 69 17.59 72.71 -29.00
N GLY A 70 18.31 73.75 -28.59
CA GLY A 70 18.01 75.14 -28.99
C GLY A 70 17.07 75.90 -28.06
N THR A 71 16.45 75.24 -27.09
CA THR A 71 15.48 75.86 -26.18
C THR A 71 16.03 75.96 -24.77
N ASN A 72 15.32 76.69 -23.90
CA ASN A 72 15.64 76.78 -22.48
C ASN A 72 15.15 75.54 -21.70
N GLU A 73 14.94 74.41 -22.35
CA GLU A 73 14.61 73.12 -21.75
C GLU A 73 15.16 71.99 -22.64
N ILE A 74 15.85 70.99 -22.09
CA ILE A 74 16.18 69.77 -22.86
C ILE A 74 15.75 68.52 -22.13
N VAL A 75 15.49 67.47 -22.89
CA VAL A 75 15.33 66.10 -22.40
C VAL A 75 16.56 65.29 -22.74
N VAL A 76 17.15 64.61 -21.76
CA VAL A 76 18.29 63.71 -21.95
C VAL A 76 17.92 62.27 -21.62
N ASP A 77 18.30 61.34 -22.50
CA ASP A 77 18.32 59.90 -22.28
C ASP A 77 19.78 59.46 -22.01
N TRP A 78 20.05 58.99 -20.80
CA TRP A 78 21.40 58.63 -20.36
C TRP A 78 21.76 57.21 -20.80
N THR A 79 22.83 57.07 -21.58
CA THR A 79 23.28 55.77 -22.11
C THR A 79 24.47 55.20 -21.34
N ASP A 80 25.24 56.05 -20.66
CA ASP A 80 26.41 55.68 -19.88
C ASP A 80 26.16 55.92 -18.38
N MET A 81 26.89 55.19 -17.52
CA MET A 81 26.79 55.33 -16.05
C MET A 81 27.26 56.70 -15.52
N THR A 82 27.99 57.45 -16.34
CA THR A 82 28.48 58.79 -15.98
C THR A 82 28.40 59.71 -17.18
N GLY A 83 28.10 60.98 -16.96
CA GLY A 83 28.32 62.01 -17.98
C GLY A 83 28.05 63.40 -17.46
N SER A 84 27.84 64.38 -18.34
CA SER A 84 27.72 65.77 -17.93
C SER A 84 26.78 66.63 -18.79
N VAL A 85 26.08 67.48 -18.05
CA VAL A 85 25.16 68.58 -18.34
C VAL A 85 25.75 69.99 -18.52
N TYR A 86 25.90 70.59 -19.71
CA TYR A 86 26.06 72.07 -19.76
C TYR A 86 25.41 72.71 -20.98
N TYR A 87 25.19 74.02 -20.91
CA TYR A 87 24.72 74.82 -22.03
C TYR A 87 25.64 75.99 -22.33
N ILE A 88 25.63 76.39 -23.60
CA ILE A 88 26.22 77.61 -24.13
C ILE A 88 25.06 78.53 -24.48
N LEU A 89 25.12 79.79 -24.06
CA LEU A 89 24.13 80.81 -24.36
C LEU A 89 24.73 81.89 -25.26
N THR A 90 23.91 82.40 -26.19
CA THR A 90 24.25 83.56 -27.02
C THR A 90 23.18 84.64 -26.84
N VAL A 91 23.60 85.84 -26.43
CA VAL A 91 22.71 87.01 -26.26
C VAL A 91 23.35 88.22 -26.92
N MET A 92 22.69 88.76 -27.95
CA MET A 92 23.15 89.96 -28.70
C MET A 92 24.63 89.91 -29.13
N GLY A 93 25.15 88.71 -29.45
CA GLY A 93 26.53 88.49 -29.89
C GLY A 93 27.56 88.21 -28.76
N CYS A 94 27.16 88.22 -27.49
CA CYS A 94 27.98 87.76 -26.37
C CYS A 94 27.74 86.26 -26.08
N TYR A 95 28.80 85.53 -25.72
CA TYR A 95 28.77 84.08 -25.44
C TYR A 95 29.09 83.81 -23.97
N GLY A 96 28.41 82.82 -23.38
CA GLY A 96 28.72 82.31 -22.05
C GLY A 96 28.38 80.82 -21.94
N SER A 97 29.07 80.09 -21.07
CA SER A 97 28.78 78.68 -20.78
C SER A 97 28.47 78.49 -19.30
N SER A 98 27.55 77.59 -18.98
CA SER A 98 27.40 77.13 -17.61
C SER A 98 28.57 76.22 -17.20
N PRO A 99 28.89 76.12 -15.90
CA PRO A 99 29.65 74.98 -15.39
C PRO A 99 28.96 73.66 -15.77
N PRO A 100 29.71 72.58 -16.03
CA PRO A 100 29.13 71.26 -16.20
C PRO A 100 28.51 70.77 -14.90
N ILE A 101 27.32 70.19 -15.01
CA ILE A 101 26.69 69.37 -13.99
C ILE A 101 27.06 67.92 -14.29
N ASP A 102 27.87 67.30 -13.45
CA ASP A 102 28.18 65.88 -13.57
C ASP A 102 26.97 65.05 -13.12
N VAL A 103 26.65 64.02 -13.90
CA VAL A 103 25.54 63.09 -13.66
C VAL A 103 26.12 61.68 -13.47
N GLN A 104 25.63 60.99 -12.45
CA GLN A 104 25.93 59.60 -12.16
C GLN A 104 24.61 58.80 -12.24
N VAL A 105 24.63 57.72 -13.02
CA VAL A 105 23.49 56.83 -13.22
C VAL A 105 23.86 55.46 -12.64
N TYR A 106 23.02 54.96 -11.74
CA TYR A 106 23.19 53.64 -11.15
C TYR A 106 22.36 52.59 -11.89
N GLU A 107 22.84 51.35 -11.89
CA GLU A 107 22.04 50.22 -12.33
C GLU A 107 20.78 50.09 -11.45
N GLU A 108 19.68 49.60 -12.02
CA GLU A 108 18.45 49.39 -11.29
C GLU A 108 18.65 48.39 -10.13
N LEU A 109 18.06 48.67 -8.97
CA LEU A 109 18.00 47.74 -7.85
C LEU A 109 17.12 46.53 -8.21
N ILE A 110 17.73 45.34 -8.33
CA ILE A 110 17.06 44.09 -8.69
C ILE A 110 17.35 43.06 -7.58
N PRO A 111 16.48 42.97 -6.55
CA PRO A 111 16.52 41.87 -5.60
C PRO A 111 15.89 40.62 -6.22
N THR A 112 16.49 39.46 -5.95
CA THR A 112 15.96 38.14 -6.34
C THR A 112 15.83 37.28 -5.09
N VAL A 113 14.61 36.79 -4.83
CA VAL A 113 14.32 35.93 -3.69
C VAL A 113 14.33 34.47 -4.12
N ASN A 114 14.99 33.62 -3.33
CA ASN A 114 15.02 32.17 -3.51
C ASN A 114 14.34 31.50 -2.29
N PRO A 115 13.02 31.24 -2.34
CA PRO A 115 12.32 30.52 -1.29
C PRO A 115 12.59 29.01 -1.38
N VAL A 116 12.58 28.36 -0.22
CA VAL A 116 12.64 26.91 -0.06
C VAL A 116 11.42 26.50 0.77
N SER A 117 10.50 25.78 0.12
CA SER A 117 9.29 25.25 0.74
C SER A 117 9.60 24.28 1.88
N ILE A 118 8.64 24.11 2.78
CA ILE A 118 8.74 23.25 3.96
C ILE A 118 9.01 21.80 3.56
N SER A 119 9.80 21.08 4.37
CA SER A 119 10.17 19.69 4.08
C SER A 119 8.99 18.73 4.17
N CYS A 120 8.22 18.82 5.26
CA CYS A 120 7.10 17.95 5.59
C CYS A 120 5.88 18.74 6.07
N ASN A 121 4.68 18.22 5.81
CA ASN A 121 3.46 18.86 6.27
C ASN A 121 3.49 19.09 7.80
N GLY A 122 3.15 20.30 8.26
CA GLY A 122 3.16 20.68 9.67
C GLY A 122 4.53 21.01 10.26
N PHE A 123 5.61 20.95 9.47
CA PHE A 123 6.94 21.40 9.90
C PHE A 123 7.07 22.92 9.71
N ASN A 124 8.08 23.51 10.35
CA ASN A 124 8.37 24.95 10.28
C ASN A 124 9.84 25.15 9.90
N ASP A 125 10.29 24.55 8.80
CA ASP A 125 11.68 24.57 8.35
C ASP A 125 11.88 25.23 6.98
N GLY A 126 10.85 25.91 6.47
CA GLY A 126 10.94 26.73 5.27
C GLY A 126 11.98 27.83 5.41
N GLN A 127 12.55 28.25 4.28
CA GLN A 127 13.63 29.24 4.24
C GLN A 127 13.46 30.19 3.07
N ALA A 128 14.06 31.37 3.15
CA ALA A 128 14.19 32.27 2.02
C ALA A 128 15.54 32.99 2.09
N SER A 129 16.12 33.23 0.92
CA SER A 129 17.35 34.04 0.78
C SER A 129 17.18 35.08 -0.30
N VAL A 130 17.92 36.19 -0.20
CA VAL A 130 17.92 37.25 -1.20
C VAL A 130 19.31 37.44 -1.79
N SER A 131 19.39 37.59 -3.10
CA SER A 131 20.56 38.11 -3.81
C SER A 131 20.20 39.44 -4.45
N ILE A 132 21.04 40.46 -4.29
CA ILE A 132 20.78 41.82 -4.77
C ILE A 132 21.76 42.12 -5.91
N ALA A 133 21.23 42.59 -7.05
CA ALA A 133 21.99 43.09 -8.18
C ALA A 133 21.62 44.57 -8.46
N GLY A 134 22.56 45.33 -9.04
CA GLY A 134 22.39 46.77 -9.28
C GLY A 134 22.18 47.60 -8.01
N GLY A 135 21.69 48.84 -8.15
CA GLY A 135 21.58 49.80 -7.05
C GLY A 135 22.94 50.24 -6.47
N LYS A 136 22.89 51.12 -5.47
CA LYS A 136 24.08 51.63 -4.79
C LYS A 136 24.23 51.06 -3.38
N LEU A 137 25.44 50.70 -2.98
CA LEU A 137 25.72 50.32 -1.59
C LEU A 137 25.66 51.53 -0.64
N PRO A 138 25.31 51.34 0.65
CA PRO A 138 24.92 50.07 1.29
C PRO A 138 23.44 49.72 1.07
N TYR A 139 23.12 48.41 1.05
CA TYR A 139 21.73 47.96 1.04
C TYR A 139 21.18 47.78 2.47
N THR A 140 19.91 48.13 2.65
CA THR A 140 19.11 47.83 3.84
C THR A 140 18.06 46.79 3.47
N ILE A 141 18.01 45.68 4.22
CA ILE A 141 17.05 44.59 4.03
C ILE A 141 16.07 44.56 5.19
N ARG A 142 14.78 44.40 4.89
CA ARG A 142 13.72 44.23 5.88
C ARG A 142 12.75 43.15 5.42
N TRP A 143 12.77 42.00 6.07
CA TRP A 143 11.77 40.96 5.88
C TRP A 143 10.50 41.31 6.66
N SER A 144 9.34 40.85 6.17
CA SER A 144 8.06 40.86 6.89
C SER A 144 8.11 40.21 8.29
N THR A 145 9.09 39.34 8.54
CA THR A 145 9.38 38.75 9.86
C THR A 145 10.11 39.69 10.82
N GLY A 146 10.54 40.86 10.35
CA GLY A 146 11.36 41.82 11.09
C GLY A 146 12.86 41.54 11.06
N SER A 147 13.32 40.53 10.30
CA SER A 147 14.76 40.25 10.11
C SER A 147 15.40 41.23 9.12
N ASN A 148 16.72 41.43 9.26
CA ASN A 148 17.53 42.30 8.40
C ASN A 148 18.68 41.52 7.75
N GLN A 149 18.66 40.19 7.83
CA GLN A 149 19.72 39.31 7.31
C GLN A 149 19.48 39.01 5.82
N ASN A 150 20.49 38.52 5.11
CA ASN A 150 20.34 38.08 3.71
C ASN A 150 19.52 36.79 3.56
N SER A 151 19.18 36.12 4.67
CA SER A 151 18.33 34.95 4.68
C SER A 151 17.52 34.85 5.96
N ILE A 152 16.38 34.17 5.87
CA ILE A 152 15.50 33.81 6.97
C ILE A 152 15.18 32.31 6.89
N ALA A 153 14.98 31.69 8.04
CA ALA A 153 14.74 30.25 8.16
C ALA A 153 13.70 30.00 9.25
N ALA A 154 13.37 28.73 9.45
CA ALA A 154 12.34 28.27 10.38
C ALA A 154 10.95 28.89 10.10
N LEU A 155 10.63 29.05 8.81
CA LEU A 155 9.39 29.65 8.36
C LEU A 155 8.24 28.63 8.36
N LYS A 156 7.06 29.14 8.69
CA LYS A 156 5.78 28.42 8.58
C LYS A 156 5.20 28.59 7.17
N PRO A 157 4.22 27.76 6.76
CA PRO A 157 3.55 27.94 5.48
C PRO A 157 2.85 29.30 5.45
N GLY A 158 2.93 30.00 4.32
CA GLY A 158 2.23 31.26 4.11
C GLY A 158 3.03 32.30 3.33
N ASN A 159 2.45 33.51 3.26
CA ASN A 159 2.95 34.61 2.46
C ASN A 159 3.92 35.48 3.27
N TYR A 160 5.03 35.83 2.64
CA TYR A 160 6.07 36.68 3.18
C TYR A 160 6.43 37.76 2.17
N SER A 161 6.96 38.86 2.67
CA SER A 161 7.55 39.91 1.85
C SER A 161 8.96 40.27 2.31
N ILE A 162 9.73 40.83 1.39
CA ILE A 162 11.01 41.49 1.63
C ILE A 162 11.00 42.87 0.99
N GLU A 163 11.48 43.84 1.73
CA GLU A 163 11.80 45.19 1.28
C GLU A 163 13.33 45.33 1.23
N VAL A 164 13.85 45.73 0.08
CA VAL A 164 15.27 46.09 -0.09
C VAL A 164 15.35 47.55 -0.50
N GLU A 165 16.10 48.31 0.28
CA GLU A 165 16.43 49.70 0.02
C GLU A 165 17.93 49.82 -0.28
N ASP A 166 18.32 50.60 -1.28
CA ASP A 166 19.73 50.87 -1.57
C ASP A 166 20.23 52.16 -0.91
N GLY A 167 21.51 52.48 -1.07
CA GLY A 167 22.15 53.64 -0.46
C GLY A 167 21.63 54.98 -0.97
N MET A 168 20.82 54.98 -2.04
CA MET A 168 20.16 56.16 -2.61
C MET A 168 18.69 56.27 -2.19
N GLY A 169 18.19 55.32 -1.41
CA GLY A 169 16.80 55.28 -0.96
C GLY A 169 15.84 54.63 -1.97
N CYS A 170 16.34 53.93 -2.99
CA CYS A 170 15.47 53.21 -3.92
C CYS A 170 14.92 51.96 -3.22
N VAL A 171 13.60 51.83 -3.12
CA VAL A 171 12.94 50.70 -2.42
C VAL A 171 12.29 49.75 -3.42
N LYS A 172 12.55 48.45 -3.28
CA LYS A 172 11.83 47.37 -3.97
C LYS A 172 11.23 46.41 -2.95
N GLN A 173 9.95 46.11 -3.11
CA GLN A 173 9.26 45.09 -2.34
C GLN A 173 8.97 43.86 -3.22
N ILE A 174 9.25 42.68 -2.69
CA ILE A 174 8.94 41.39 -3.33
C ILE A 174 8.11 40.56 -2.36
N ASP A 175 6.97 40.08 -2.83
CA ASP A 175 6.13 39.12 -2.12
C ASP A 175 6.40 37.71 -2.65
N PHE A 176 6.38 36.71 -1.77
CA PHE A 176 6.58 35.31 -2.10
C PHE A 176 5.84 34.41 -1.09
N GLU A 177 5.68 33.14 -1.44
CA GLU A 177 5.02 32.14 -0.60
C GLU A 177 6.01 31.05 -0.19
N ILE A 178 5.88 30.59 1.05
CA ILE A 178 6.46 29.34 1.52
C ILE A 178 5.33 28.31 1.54
N GLU A 179 5.39 27.37 0.61
CA GLU A 179 4.43 26.27 0.52
C GLU A 179 4.79 25.13 1.49
N GLU A 180 3.81 24.28 1.81
CA GLU A 180 4.03 22.98 2.46
C GLU A 180 3.43 21.86 1.61
N PRO A 181 4.01 20.64 1.66
CA PRO A 181 3.48 19.52 0.90
C PRO A 181 2.15 19.03 1.49
N GLU A 182 1.36 18.33 0.67
CA GLU A 182 0.19 17.58 1.15
C GLU A 182 0.61 16.53 2.18
N VAL A 183 -0.30 16.22 3.12
CA VAL A 183 -0.05 15.21 4.17
C VAL A 183 0.23 13.84 3.54
N LEU A 184 1.36 13.23 3.88
CA LEU A 184 1.67 11.86 3.48
C LEU A 184 0.70 10.88 4.16
N ASN A 185 0.07 10.05 3.35
CA ASN A 185 -0.87 9.01 3.76
C ASN A 185 -0.73 7.78 2.83
N ALA A 186 -1.35 6.66 3.17
CA ALA A 186 -1.39 5.48 2.32
C ALA A 186 -2.71 4.72 2.45
N GLN A 187 -3.23 4.21 1.33
CA GLN A 187 -4.26 3.19 1.33
C GLN A 187 -3.62 1.80 1.27
N VAL A 188 -4.07 0.89 2.13
CA VAL A 188 -3.51 -0.46 2.24
C VAL A 188 -4.57 -1.50 1.89
N PHE A 189 -4.19 -2.49 1.09
CA PHE A 189 -5.01 -3.64 0.74
C PHE A 189 -4.28 -4.93 1.12
N THR A 190 -4.98 -5.86 1.77
CA THR A 190 -4.45 -7.17 2.17
C THR A 190 -5.16 -8.29 1.41
N ARG A 191 -4.43 -9.37 1.13
CA ARG A 191 -4.99 -10.62 0.61
C ARG A 191 -4.27 -11.80 1.25
N LYS A 192 -5.00 -12.90 1.45
CA LYS A 192 -4.50 -14.18 1.96
C LYS A 192 -5.20 -15.32 1.25
N PHE A 193 -4.47 -16.40 0.93
CA PHE A 193 -5.02 -17.50 0.13
C PHE A 193 -5.36 -18.70 1.00
N CYS A 194 -4.38 -19.32 1.66
CA CYS A 194 -4.57 -20.56 2.41
C CYS A 194 -4.37 -20.40 3.91
N HIS A 195 -5.19 -21.11 4.70
CA HIS A 195 -5.08 -21.10 6.16
C HIS A 195 -3.66 -21.52 6.62
N GLY A 196 -3.03 -20.72 7.49
CA GLY A 196 -1.74 -21.05 8.11
C GLY A 196 -0.50 -20.99 7.19
N GLU A 197 -0.66 -20.74 5.88
CA GLU A 197 0.45 -20.66 4.93
C GLU A 197 1.09 -19.26 4.88
N ALA A 198 2.30 -19.14 4.34
CA ALA A 198 2.96 -17.85 4.10
C ALA A 198 2.71 -17.37 2.66
N ASP A 199 1.45 -17.07 2.33
CA ASP A 199 1.01 -16.66 0.99
C ASP A 199 0.32 -15.29 0.96
N GLY A 200 0.31 -14.57 2.09
CA GLY A 200 -0.31 -13.26 2.20
C GLY A 200 0.41 -12.20 1.38
N GLU A 201 -0.37 -11.19 0.97
CA GLU A 201 0.09 -10.06 0.18
C GLU A 201 -0.46 -8.75 0.77
N VAL A 202 0.38 -7.72 0.75
CA VAL A 202 0.03 -6.33 1.10
C VAL A 202 0.35 -5.46 -0.10
N SER A 203 -0.62 -4.68 -0.56
CA SER A 203 -0.45 -3.67 -1.63
C SER A 203 -0.76 -2.28 -1.09
N ILE A 204 0.06 -1.30 -1.45
CA ILE A 204 0.05 0.05 -0.87
C ILE A 204 -0.16 1.08 -1.99
N ILE A 205 -0.98 2.11 -1.72
CA ILE A 205 -1.15 3.25 -2.60
C ILE A 205 -0.87 4.52 -1.79
N PRO A 206 0.34 5.11 -1.86
CA PRO A 206 0.66 6.35 -1.15
C PRO A 206 -0.05 7.55 -1.80
N THR A 207 -0.38 8.54 -0.98
CA THR A 207 -0.97 9.83 -1.38
C THR A 207 -0.35 10.97 -0.58
N GLY A 208 -0.20 12.15 -1.18
CA GLY A 208 0.48 13.30 -0.56
C GLY A 208 2.00 13.10 -0.42
N GLY A 209 2.68 13.98 0.30
CA GLY A 209 4.14 13.97 0.42
C GLY A 209 4.88 14.23 -0.90
N THR A 210 6.17 13.90 -0.93
CA THR A 210 7.07 14.11 -2.08
C THR A 210 7.63 12.79 -2.60
N ALA A 211 7.24 12.37 -3.81
CA ALA A 211 7.79 11.18 -4.44
C ALA A 211 9.31 11.30 -4.76
N PRO A 212 10.06 10.18 -4.86
CA PRO A 212 9.64 8.78 -4.67
C PRO A 212 9.40 8.39 -3.20
N TYR A 213 8.77 7.22 -2.99
CA TYR A 213 8.50 6.66 -1.66
C TYR A 213 9.32 5.39 -1.40
N SER A 214 9.55 5.10 -0.13
CA SER A 214 10.05 3.82 0.38
C SER A 214 9.11 3.26 1.43
N TYR A 215 9.08 1.94 1.56
CA TYR A 215 8.16 1.21 2.40
C TYR A 215 8.95 0.29 3.30
N HIS A 216 8.60 0.25 4.58
CA HIS A 216 9.17 -0.67 5.55
C HIS A 216 8.02 -1.38 6.25
N LEU A 217 7.95 -2.69 6.07
CA LEU A 217 6.93 -3.53 6.68
C LEU A 217 7.61 -4.51 7.64
N PHE A 218 7.19 -4.50 8.90
CA PHE A 218 7.74 -5.41 9.90
C PHE A 218 6.68 -5.93 10.87
N ALA A 219 6.93 -7.12 11.40
CA ALA A 219 6.14 -7.75 12.45
C ALA A 219 7.09 -8.39 13.47
N SER A 220 6.84 -8.11 14.76
CA SER A 220 7.52 -8.77 15.86
C SER A 220 6.49 -9.30 16.84
N THR A 221 6.01 -10.51 16.58
CA THR A 221 5.14 -11.26 17.49
C THR A 221 5.68 -12.67 17.68
N SER A 222 5.29 -13.34 18.76
CA SER A 222 5.75 -14.70 19.06
C SER A 222 5.31 -15.68 17.97
N GLY A 223 6.22 -16.00 17.04
CA GLY A 223 5.98 -16.93 15.93
C GLY A 223 6.01 -16.30 14.53
N ASN A 224 6.01 -14.96 14.42
CA ASN A 224 6.14 -14.25 13.14
C ASN A 224 7.20 -13.15 13.27
N SER A 225 8.33 -13.34 12.59
CA SER A 225 9.42 -12.37 12.46
C SER A 225 9.53 -12.01 10.99
N TYR A 226 9.04 -10.84 10.63
CA TYR A 226 9.12 -10.30 9.28
C TYR A 226 9.66 -8.88 9.36
N ASP A 227 10.59 -8.53 8.48
CA ASP A 227 11.22 -7.21 8.45
C ASP A 227 11.79 -6.99 7.04
N GLU A 228 11.11 -6.16 6.25
CA GLU A 228 11.49 -5.89 4.86
C GLU A 228 11.34 -4.41 4.51
N THR A 229 12.39 -3.84 3.93
CA THR A 229 12.37 -2.51 3.32
C THR A 229 12.38 -2.65 1.80
N SER A 230 11.48 -1.92 1.12
CA SER A 230 11.28 -2.00 -0.32
C SER A 230 10.97 -0.63 -0.92
N THR A 231 11.26 -0.44 -2.21
CA THR A 231 10.77 0.70 -3.01
C THR A 231 9.57 0.31 -3.89
N SER A 232 9.20 -0.97 -3.89
CA SER A 232 7.97 -1.47 -4.50
C SER A 232 6.83 -1.39 -3.48
N PRO A 233 5.62 -0.92 -3.87
CA PRO A 233 4.46 -0.81 -2.98
C PRO A 233 3.76 -2.16 -2.74
N GLU A 234 4.51 -3.27 -2.75
CA GLU A 234 3.98 -4.62 -2.61
C GLU A 234 4.90 -5.47 -1.73
N PHE A 235 4.29 -6.21 -0.80
CA PHE A 235 4.92 -7.24 0.00
C PHE A 235 4.17 -8.56 -0.19
N ARG A 236 4.91 -9.67 -0.22
CA ARG A 236 4.36 -11.02 -0.49
C ARG A 236 4.94 -12.02 0.49
N GLN A 237 4.40 -13.24 0.47
CA GLN A 237 4.83 -14.36 1.34
C GLN A 237 4.62 -14.07 2.84
N LEU A 238 3.55 -13.36 3.17
CA LEU A 238 3.22 -12.98 4.53
C LEU A 238 2.41 -14.08 5.21
N MET A 239 2.73 -14.39 6.46
CA MET A 239 1.83 -15.17 7.32
C MET A 239 0.67 -14.28 7.80
N ALA A 240 -0.42 -14.91 8.25
CA ALA A 240 -1.45 -14.16 8.95
C ALA A 240 -0.88 -13.53 10.23
N GLY A 241 -1.28 -12.29 10.52
CA GLY A 241 -0.80 -11.56 11.68
C GLY A 241 -0.82 -10.05 11.51
N ARG A 242 -0.31 -9.39 12.55
CA ARG A 242 -0.27 -7.93 12.65
C ARG A 242 1.10 -7.41 12.23
N TYR A 243 1.10 -6.48 11.28
CA TYR A 243 2.28 -5.82 10.72
C TYR A 243 2.23 -4.31 11.01
N THR A 244 3.39 -3.69 11.08
CA THR A 244 3.54 -2.23 11.09
C THR A 244 4.15 -1.81 9.77
N LEU A 245 3.44 -0.93 9.06
CA LEU A 245 3.94 -0.26 7.86
C LEU A 245 4.47 1.11 8.25
N ILE A 246 5.63 1.44 7.69
CA ILE A 246 6.16 2.81 7.61
C ILE A 246 6.32 3.13 6.13
N VAL A 247 5.74 4.25 5.70
CA VAL A 247 5.94 4.83 4.37
C VAL A 247 6.76 6.09 4.57
N GLU A 248 7.88 6.21 3.86
CA GLU A 248 8.73 7.40 3.89
C GLU A 248 8.83 8.01 2.48
N ASP A 249 8.69 9.32 2.37
CA ASP A 249 8.83 10.05 1.12
C ASP A 249 10.27 10.53 0.88
N ALA A 250 10.53 11.19 -0.26
CA ALA A 250 11.86 11.64 -0.65
C ALA A 250 12.42 12.78 0.21
N ARG A 251 11.58 13.45 1.00
CA ARG A 251 11.95 14.51 1.94
C ARG A 251 12.13 13.97 3.37
N GLY A 252 11.91 12.68 3.59
CA GLY A 252 12.04 12.02 4.89
C GLY A 252 10.77 12.11 5.75
N CYS A 253 9.64 12.49 5.18
CA CYS A 253 8.36 12.52 5.89
C CYS A 253 7.82 11.10 6.03
N GLN A 254 7.31 10.76 7.21
CA GLN A 254 6.86 9.40 7.52
C GLN A 254 5.36 9.32 7.82
N TYR A 255 4.74 8.27 7.29
CA TYR A 255 3.42 7.78 7.65
C TYR A 255 3.56 6.39 8.27
N SER A 256 2.82 6.09 9.34
CA SER A 256 2.84 4.75 9.95
C SER A 256 1.43 4.26 10.27
N GLU A 257 1.19 2.99 9.97
CA GLU A 257 -0.09 2.32 10.18
C GLU A 257 0.14 0.86 10.60
N THR A 258 -0.78 0.35 11.43
CA THR A 258 -0.83 -1.07 11.75
C THR A 258 -1.79 -1.78 10.80
N ILE A 259 -1.33 -2.87 10.19
CA ILE A 259 -2.06 -3.66 9.21
C ILE A 259 -2.32 -5.04 9.81
N ASP A 260 -3.55 -5.53 9.73
CA ASP A 260 -3.91 -6.90 10.08
C ASP A 260 -4.08 -7.72 8.78
N VAL A 261 -3.25 -8.74 8.60
CA VAL A 261 -3.39 -9.75 7.54
C VAL A 261 -4.17 -10.92 8.13
N ASP A 262 -5.47 -10.96 7.84
CA ASP A 262 -6.38 -11.99 8.36
C ASP A 262 -6.09 -13.36 7.73
N ASP A 263 -6.27 -14.42 8.54
CA ASP A 263 -6.20 -15.79 8.04
C ASP A 263 -7.56 -16.26 7.50
N ASN A 264 -7.54 -17.10 6.47
CA ASN A 264 -8.77 -17.72 5.98
C ASN A 264 -9.20 -18.87 6.90
N PRO A 265 -10.50 -19.21 6.99
CA PRO A 265 -10.94 -20.39 7.73
C PRO A 265 -10.29 -21.66 7.19
N LEU A 266 -9.93 -22.60 8.06
CA LEU A 266 -9.37 -23.89 7.67
C LEU A 266 -10.34 -24.64 6.76
N LEU A 267 -9.85 -25.12 5.60
CA LEU A 267 -10.63 -25.99 4.71
C LEU A 267 -10.73 -27.39 5.32
N GLU A 268 -11.94 -27.82 5.62
CA GLU A 268 -12.24 -29.11 6.23
C GLU A 268 -13.20 -29.94 5.37
N ILE A 269 -13.08 -31.27 5.47
CA ILE A 269 -13.97 -32.22 4.81
C ILE A 269 -14.81 -32.92 5.88
N ASN A 270 -16.11 -32.65 5.91
CA ASN A 270 -17.09 -33.37 6.70
C ASN A 270 -17.55 -34.61 5.93
N VAL A 271 -17.79 -35.71 6.65
CA VAL A 271 -18.07 -37.01 6.05
C VAL A 271 -19.28 -37.65 6.71
N LEU A 272 -20.27 -38.01 5.90
CA LEU A 272 -21.36 -38.89 6.27
C LEU A 272 -21.24 -40.18 5.44
N ALA A 273 -20.98 -41.30 6.07
CA ALA A 273 -20.80 -42.58 5.38
C ALA A 273 -21.46 -43.72 6.14
N ASN A 274 -21.97 -44.72 5.40
CA ASN A 274 -22.29 -46.03 5.96
C ASN A 274 -21.24 -47.06 5.48
N ARG A 275 -21.14 -48.19 6.16
CA ARG A 275 -20.28 -49.30 5.72
C ARG A 275 -21.13 -50.50 5.31
N PRO A 276 -20.75 -51.26 4.27
CA PRO A 276 -21.34 -52.57 4.02
C PRO A 276 -21.16 -53.49 5.23
N VAL A 277 -22.16 -54.32 5.54
CA VAL A 277 -22.10 -55.24 6.69
C VAL A 277 -21.16 -56.39 6.33
N CYS A 278 -21.31 -56.94 5.13
CA CYS A 278 -20.59 -58.13 4.69
C CYS A 278 -19.47 -57.84 3.68
N PRO A 279 -18.43 -58.69 3.60
CA PRO A 279 -17.26 -58.46 2.74
C PRO A 279 -17.56 -58.26 1.26
N ALA A 280 -18.53 -59.01 0.73
CA ALA A 280 -18.93 -58.97 -0.68
C ALA A 280 -20.00 -57.90 -0.99
N GLU A 281 -20.50 -57.17 0.00
CA GLU A 281 -21.53 -56.17 -0.22
C GLU A 281 -20.95 -54.86 -0.76
N THR A 282 -21.68 -54.26 -1.70
CA THR A 282 -21.38 -52.95 -2.27
C THR A 282 -22.44 -51.91 -1.94
N ASN A 283 -23.35 -52.14 -0.99
CA ASN A 283 -24.42 -51.21 -0.61
C ASN A 283 -23.94 -49.99 0.23
N GLY A 284 -22.63 -49.71 0.24
CA GLY A 284 -22.06 -48.58 0.94
C GLY A 284 -22.20 -47.28 0.15
N PHE A 285 -22.20 -46.15 0.87
CA PHE A 285 -22.11 -44.80 0.35
C PHE A 285 -21.17 -43.92 1.19
N ILE A 286 -20.62 -42.87 0.59
CA ILE A 286 -19.91 -41.78 1.27
C ILE A 286 -20.46 -40.48 0.70
N ASN A 287 -20.90 -39.57 1.56
CA ASN A 287 -21.22 -38.19 1.23
C ASN A 287 -20.20 -37.29 1.92
N ILE A 288 -19.64 -36.33 1.19
CA ILE A 288 -18.71 -35.34 1.73
C ILE A 288 -19.27 -33.93 1.56
N GLU A 289 -18.92 -33.07 2.51
CA GLU A 289 -19.22 -31.64 2.49
C GLU A 289 -17.97 -30.87 2.87
N ALA A 290 -17.64 -29.83 2.10
CA ALA A 290 -16.53 -28.95 2.39
C ALA A 290 -17.01 -27.77 3.24
N THR A 291 -16.24 -27.42 4.27
CA THR A 291 -16.48 -26.23 5.10
C THR A 291 -15.18 -25.43 5.27
N GLY A 292 -15.28 -24.12 5.48
CA GLY A 292 -14.11 -23.23 5.54
C GLY A 292 -13.46 -23.00 4.17
N GLY A 293 -12.23 -22.48 4.12
CA GLY A 293 -11.60 -22.02 2.87
C GLY A 293 -12.44 -20.98 2.12
N VAL A 294 -12.19 -20.83 0.82
CA VAL A 294 -12.93 -19.90 -0.05
C VAL A 294 -13.64 -20.64 -1.19
N GLY A 295 -14.97 -20.55 -1.25
CA GLY A 295 -15.75 -21.15 -2.33
C GLY A 295 -15.61 -20.40 -3.67
N PRO A 296 -15.89 -21.04 -4.82
CA PRO A 296 -16.40 -22.41 -4.97
C PRO A 296 -15.33 -23.51 -4.79
N TYR A 297 -15.78 -24.72 -4.43
CA TYR A 297 -14.91 -25.88 -4.23
C TYR A 297 -14.91 -26.84 -5.43
N THR A 298 -13.79 -27.51 -5.63
CA THR A 298 -13.63 -28.64 -6.54
C THR A 298 -13.32 -29.90 -5.75
N TYR A 299 -13.84 -31.02 -6.21
CA TYR A 299 -13.74 -32.32 -5.53
C TYR A 299 -13.03 -33.31 -6.43
N SER A 300 -12.26 -34.20 -5.84
CA SER A 300 -11.72 -35.37 -6.51
C SER A 300 -11.54 -36.53 -5.54
N TRP A 301 -11.58 -37.75 -6.07
CA TRP A 301 -11.31 -38.97 -5.32
C TRP A 301 -10.01 -39.59 -5.82
N GLU A 302 -8.98 -39.62 -4.98
CA GLU A 302 -7.70 -40.25 -5.34
C GLU A 302 -7.85 -41.78 -5.47
N SER A 303 -8.77 -42.35 -4.71
CA SER A 303 -9.15 -43.76 -4.79
C SER A 303 -10.02 -44.10 -6.00
N GLU A 304 -10.67 -43.09 -6.61
CA GLU A 304 -11.55 -43.25 -7.78
C GLU A 304 -11.22 -42.18 -8.83
N PRO A 305 -10.08 -42.32 -9.54
CA PRO A 305 -9.55 -41.27 -10.40
C PRO A 305 -10.56 -40.81 -11.47
N GLY A 306 -10.73 -39.48 -11.58
CA GLY A 306 -11.66 -38.85 -12.52
C GLY A 306 -13.09 -38.66 -11.99
N ASN A 307 -13.39 -39.15 -10.79
CA ASN A 307 -14.64 -38.84 -10.10
C ASN A 307 -14.51 -37.51 -9.34
N ASN A 308 -15.38 -36.55 -9.67
CA ASN A 308 -15.41 -35.20 -9.07
C ASN A 308 -16.72 -34.91 -8.31
N THR A 309 -17.45 -35.96 -7.93
CA THR A 309 -18.72 -35.83 -7.20
C THR A 309 -18.49 -35.70 -5.69
N THR A 310 -19.48 -35.16 -4.98
CA THR A 310 -19.49 -35.10 -3.51
C THR A 310 -20.01 -36.39 -2.86
N SER A 311 -20.39 -37.38 -3.66
CA SER A 311 -20.98 -38.63 -3.17
C SER A 311 -20.50 -39.84 -3.95
N LEU A 312 -20.08 -40.88 -3.24
CA LEU A 312 -19.88 -42.22 -3.79
C LEU A 312 -21.03 -43.12 -3.32
N GLU A 313 -21.64 -43.86 -4.24
CA GLU A 313 -22.69 -44.84 -3.96
C GLU A 313 -22.30 -46.20 -4.53
N ASN A 314 -22.97 -47.25 -4.05
CA ASN A 314 -22.73 -48.63 -4.48
C ASN A 314 -21.26 -49.06 -4.33
N ILE A 315 -20.61 -48.57 -3.28
CA ILE A 315 -19.21 -48.86 -2.99
C ILE A 315 -19.06 -49.94 -1.92
N GLY A 316 -18.06 -50.79 -2.14
CA GLY A 316 -17.67 -51.84 -1.22
C GLY A 316 -16.81 -51.34 -0.06
N ARG A 317 -16.09 -52.29 0.53
CA ARG A 317 -15.06 -52.02 1.54
C ARG A 317 -13.82 -51.44 0.87
N GLY A 318 -13.09 -50.61 1.59
CA GLY A 318 -11.87 -50.00 1.09
C GLY A 318 -11.47 -48.72 1.82
N SER A 319 -10.35 -48.15 1.38
CA SER A 319 -9.90 -46.81 1.77
C SER A 319 -10.22 -45.84 0.65
N TYR A 320 -11.10 -44.88 0.95
CA TYR A 320 -11.47 -43.82 0.02
C TYR A 320 -10.77 -42.55 0.43
N ILE A 321 -10.10 -41.89 -0.51
CA ILE A 321 -9.35 -40.66 -0.23
C ILE A 321 -10.01 -39.55 -1.02
N ALA A 322 -10.70 -38.66 -0.30
CA ALA A 322 -11.28 -37.46 -0.87
C ALA A 322 -10.28 -36.31 -0.81
N ARG A 323 -10.18 -35.55 -1.89
CA ARG A 323 -9.48 -34.27 -1.95
C ARG A 323 -10.46 -33.19 -2.34
N VAL A 324 -10.47 -32.11 -1.57
CA VAL A 324 -11.21 -30.88 -1.86
C VAL A 324 -10.22 -29.76 -2.07
N THR A 325 -10.40 -28.99 -3.14
CA THR A 325 -9.61 -27.78 -3.40
C THR A 325 -10.53 -26.59 -3.53
N ASP A 326 -10.22 -25.51 -2.82
CA ASP A 326 -10.98 -24.27 -2.82
C ASP A 326 -10.63 -23.35 -4.00
N SER A 327 -11.27 -22.18 -4.11
CA SER A 327 -11.06 -21.26 -5.23
C SER A 327 -9.69 -20.58 -5.24
N ASN A 328 -9.01 -20.57 -4.08
CA ASN A 328 -7.68 -20.02 -3.91
C ASN A 328 -6.58 -21.07 -4.18
N GLY A 329 -6.96 -22.32 -4.49
CA GLY A 329 -6.04 -23.42 -4.75
C GLY A 329 -5.60 -24.19 -3.51
N CYS A 330 -6.18 -23.90 -2.34
CA CYS A 330 -5.88 -24.57 -1.08
C CYS A 330 -6.57 -25.94 -1.05
N SER A 331 -5.84 -27.00 -0.68
CA SER A 331 -6.38 -28.35 -0.72
C SER A 331 -6.40 -29.05 0.64
N ALA A 332 -7.51 -29.70 0.95
CA ALA A 332 -7.64 -30.62 2.07
C ALA A 332 -7.81 -32.05 1.54
N THR A 333 -7.20 -33.02 2.22
CA THR A 333 -7.34 -34.44 1.90
C THR A 333 -7.84 -35.19 3.13
N LYS A 334 -8.80 -36.10 2.94
CA LYS A 334 -9.34 -36.93 4.02
C LYS A 334 -9.42 -38.39 3.61
N THR A 335 -8.80 -39.25 4.42
CA THR A 335 -8.90 -40.70 4.30
C THR A 335 -10.13 -41.21 5.05
N ILE A 336 -10.97 -41.96 4.35
CA ILE A 336 -12.23 -42.52 4.83
C ILE A 336 -12.13 -44.03 4.73
N MET A 337 -12.02 -44.71 5.87
CA MET A 337 -11.89 -46.16 5.92
C MET A 337 -13.25 -46.80 6.17
N LYS A 338 -13.65 -47.71 5.27
CA LYS A 338 -14.78 -48.62 5.49
C LYS A 338 -14.25 -49.99 5.89
N ASP A 339 -13.77 -50.08 7.13
CA ASP A 339 -13.12 -51.28 7.66
C ASP A 339 -14.08 -52.46 7.85
N GLU A 340 -13.48 -53.64 7.85
CA GLU A 340 -14.06 -54.96 7.96
C GLU A 340 -14.63 -55.24 9.36
N MET A 341 -15.92 -55.60 9.43
CA MET A 341 -16.35 -56.54 10.47
C MET A 341 -15.95 -57.93 10.01
N VAL A 342 -15.12 -58.62 10.82
CA VAL A 342 -14.95 -60.08 10.68
C VAL A 342 -16.34 -60.73 10.69
N PRO A 343 -16.64 -61.65 9.76
CA PRO A 343 -17.89 -62.40 9.81
C PRO A 343 -18.01 -63.09 11.17
N ARG A 344 -18.93 -62.61 12.00
CA ARG A 344 -19.18 -63.21 13.31
C ARG A 344 -20.22 -64.29 13.13
N MET A 345 -19.81 -65.54 13.34
CA MET A 345 -20.73 -66.63 13.58
C MET A 345 -20.95 -66.74 15.09
N LEU A 346 -22.19 -66.54 15.51
CA LEU A 346 -22.63 -66.66 16.89
C LEU A 346 -23.25 -68.03 17.10
N PHE A 347 -22.86 -68.69 18.18
CA PHE A 347 -23.38 -70.00 18.55
C PHE A 347 -24.09 -69.88 19.89
N PRO A 348 -25.34 -70.37 20.02
CA PRO A 348 -25.94 -70.58 21.33
C PRO A 348 -25.01 -71.48 22.16
N ASN A 349 -24.91 -71.23 23.47
CA ASN A 349 -24.19 -72.11 24.39
C ASN A 349 -25.12 -73.17 25.01
N THR A 350 -26.44 -72.99 24.92
CA THR A 350 -27.46 -73.91 25.42
C THR A 350 -28.73 -73.77 24.59
N PHE A 351 -29.42 -74.89 24.36
CA PHE A 351 -30.76 -74.91 23.77
C PHE A 351 -31.67 -75.90 24.50
N THR A 352 -32.97 -75.64 24.48
CA THR A 352 -34.02 -76.33 25.25
C THR A 352 -35.12 -76.86 24.35
N PRO A 353 -34.94 -78.03 23.72
CA PRO A 353 -35.93 -78.60 22.79
C PRO A 353 -37.13 -79.18 23.53
N ASN A 354 -38.01 -78.32 24.04
CA ASN A 354 -39.20 -78.66 24.82
C ASN A 354 -40.53 -78.31 24.10
N GLY A 355 -40.45 -77.64 22.95
CA GLY A 355 -41.58 -77.27 22.11
C GLY A 355 -42.34 -76.02 22.56
N ASP A 356 -41.77 -75.19 23.45
CA ASP A 356 -42.39 -73.94 23.90
C ASP A 356 -42.19 -72.76 22.92
N GLY A 357 -41.43 -72.98 21.83
CA GLY A 357 -41.11 -72.01 20.81
C GLY A 357 -39.89 -71.14 21.15
N ILE A 358 -39.26 -71.33 22.31
CA ILE A 358 -38.13 -70.55 22.80
C ILE A 358 -36.90 -71.44 22.87
N ASN A 359 -35.90 -71.12 22.06
CA ASN A 359 -34.60 -71.80 22.08
C ASN A 359 -34.70 -73.33 21.87
N ASP A 360 -35.72 -73.79 21.14
CA ASP A 360 -35.95 -75.20 20.82
C ASP A 360 -34.93 -75.77 19.83
N LEU A 361 -34.26 -74.90 19.09
CA LEU A 361 -33.39 -75.26 17.98
C LEU A 361 -32.00 -74.67 18.16
N PHE A 362 -30.98 -75.47 17.90
CA PHE A 362 -29.60 -75.01 17.80
C PHE A 362 -29.24 -74.72 16.33
N GLU A 363 -28.86 -73.47 16.07
CA GLU A 363 -28.35 -73.03 14.79
C GLU A 363 -27.24 -71.97 14.97
N PRO A 364 -26.18 -71.99 14.14
CA PRO A 364 -25.27 -70.87 13.99
C PRO A 364 -25.98 -69.65 13.41
N LEU A 365 -25.73 -68.47 13.99
CA LEU A 365 -26.26 -67.19 13.54
C LEU A 365 -25.14 -66.34 12.95
N SER A 366 -25.26 -65.93 11.68
CA SER A 366 -24.32 -65.01 11.05
C SER A 366 -25.04 -64.09 10.05
N PRO A 367 -24.81 -62.76 10.08
CA PRO A 367 -25.33 -61.87 9.06
C PRO A 367 -24.64 -62.04 7.69
N CYS A 368 -23.45 -62.66 7.67
CA CYS A 368 -22.59 -62.70 6.46
C CYS A 368 -22.23 -64.09 5.97
N ILE A 369 -22.62 -65.15 6.71
CA ILE A 369 -22.32 -66.55 6.36
C ILE A 369 -23.65 -67.31 6.37
N PRO A 370 -24.42 -67.28 5.27
CA PRO A 370 -25.67 -68.02 5.18
C PRO A 370 -25.46 -69.52 4.94
N ASP A 371 -24.34 -69.91 4.30
CA ASP A 371 -24.05 -71.30 3.96
C ASP A 371 -22.92 -71.87 4.82
N TYR A 372 -23.20 -72.97 5.51
CA TYR A 372 -22.26 -73.69 6.36
C TYR A 372 -22.62 -75.19 6.43
N ASP A 373 -21.64 -76.04 6.76
CA ASP A 373 -21.88 -77.43 7.11
C ASP A 373 -21.75 -77.60 8.61
N MET A 374 -22.81 -78.05 9.27
CA MET A 374 -22.83 -78.27 10.71
C MET A 374 -22.83 -79.76 11.03
N TYR A 375 -21.94 -80.15 11.92
CA TYR A 375 -21.80 -81.51 12.43
C TYR A 375 -21.91 -81.48 13.94
N ILE A 376 -22.74 -82.34 14.53
CA ILE A 376 -22.88 -82.45 15.98
C ILE A 376 -22.55 -83.89 16.36
N TYR A 377 -21.74 -84.01 17.41
CA TYR A 377 -21.26 -85.27 17.93
C TYR A 377 -21.64 -85.42 19.40
N ASP A 378 -21.91 -86.65 19.83
CA ASP A 378 -21.97 -86.97 21.25
C ASP A 378 -20.57 -86.92 21.90
N ARG A 379 -20.51 -87.10 23.22
CA ARG A 379 -19.25 -87.08 23.98
C ARG A 379 -18.26 -88.19 23.59
N TRP A 380 -18.70 -89.18 22.82
CA TRP A 380 -17.90 -90.31 22.36
C TRP A 380 -17.41 -90.13 20.91
N GLY A 381 -17.78 -89.02 20.26
CA GLY A 381 -17.41 -88.72 18.88
C GLY A 381 -18.31 -89.36 17.83
N LYS A 382 -19.46 -89.92 18.21
CA LYS A 382 -20.47 -90.41 17.26
C LYS A 382 -21.22 -89.21 16.67
N LEU A 383 -21.34 -89.15 15.35
CA LEU A 383 -22.14 -88.13 14.66
C LEU A 383 -23.63 -88.34 14.98
N VAL A 384 -24.30 -87.32 15.48
CA VAL A 384 -25.72 -87.33 15.90
C VAL A 384 -26.60 -86.41 15.07
N PHE A 385 -26.00 -85.39 14.44
CA PHE A 385 -26.69 -84.53 13.49
C PHE A 385 -25.70 -84.02 12.44
N ARG A 386 -26.17 -83.88 11.19
CA ARG A 386 -25.41 -83.31 10.09
C ARG A 386 -26.33 -82.45 9.23
N GLU A 387 -25.88 -81.23 8.97
CA GLU A 387 -26.44 -80.32 8.00
C GLU A 387 -25.37 -79.92 6.98
N VAL A 388 -25.75 -79.80 5.71
CA VAL A 388 -24.87 -79.38 4.62
C VAL A 388 -25.57 -78.25 3.87
N GLN A 389 -24.87 -77.13 3.63
CA GLN A 389 -25.42 -75.90 3.03
C GLN A 389 -26.44 -75.13 3.91
N GLY A 390 -26.31 -75.20 5.24
CA GLY A 390 -26.78 -74.16 6.17
C GLY A 390 -28.29 -74.00 6.36
N LYS A 391 -29.13 -74.97 5.99
CA LYS A 391 -30.61 -74.85 6.09
C LYS A 391 -31.22 -75.60 7.26
N GLY A 392 -30.47 -76.51 7.87
CA GLY A 392 -30.90 -77.40 8.94
C GLY A 392 -30.56 -76.87 10.32
N LYS A 393 -31.54 -76.94 11.22
CA LYS A 393 -31.41 -76.63 12.64
C LYS A 393 -31.51 -77.92 13.43
N TRP A 394 -30.76 -78.03 14.52
CA TRP A 394 -30.82 -79.23 15.36
C TRP A 394 -31.84 -79.05 16.48
N ASP A 395 -32.83 -79.92 16.54
CA ASP A 395 -33.89 -79.96 17.55
C ASP A 395 -33.56 -80.90 18.74
N GLY A 396 -32.31 -81.34 18.84
CA GLY A 396 -31.91 -82.25 19.91
C GLY A 396 -32.39 -83.68 19.71
N THR A 397 -32.69 -84.10 18.48
CA THR A 397 -33.01 -85.49 18.13
C THR A 397 -31.95 -86.10 17.20
N THR A 398 -31.92 -87.44 17.13
CA THR A 398 -31.18 -88.21 16.13
C THR A 398 -32.10 -89.31 15.61
N ASP A 399 -32.28 -89.38 14.29
CA ASP A 399 -33.22 -90.31 13.63
C ASP A 399 -34.66 -90.21 14.18
N GLY A 400 -35.06 -89.01 14.63
CA GLY A 400 -36.38 -88.74 15.24
C GLY A 400 -36.47 -89.04 16.74
N GLU A 401 -35.44 -89.63 17.34
CA GLU A 401 -35.42 -89.98 18.76
C GLU A 401 -34.77 -88.88 19.62
N PRO A 402 -35.38 -88.50 20.76
CA PRO A 402 -34.82 -87.57 21.73
C PRO A 402 -33.40 -87.92 22.21
N MET A 403 -32.48 -86.96 22.06
CA MET A 403 -31.14 -87.07 22.64
C MET A 403 -31.15 -86.67 24.13
N PRO A 404 -30.35 -87.33 25.00
CA PRO A 404 -30.24 -87.01 26.42
C PRO A 404 -29.81 -85.56 26.71
N SER A 405 -30.18 -85.04 27.89
CA SER A 405 -29.68 -83.75 28.39
C SER A 405 -28.20 -83.85 28.79
N GLU A 406 -27.32 -83.59 27.83
CA GLU A 406 -25.87 -83.63 28.01
C GLU A 406 -25.18 -82.49 27.22
N VAL A 407 -23.84 -82.49 27.20
CA VAL A 407 -23.02 -81.61 26.36
C VAL A 407 -22.67 -82.35 25.07
N TYR A 408 -22.90 -81.67 23.96
CA TYR A 408 -22.57 -82.14 22.62
C TYR A 408 -21.46 -81.26 22.03
N VAL A 409 -20.67 -81.84 21.14
CA VAL A 409 -19.60 -81.11 20.43
C VAL A 409 -20.10 -80.78 19.04
N TYR A 410 -20.02 -79.50 18.66
CA TYR A 410 -20.32 -79.09 17.30
C TYR A 410 -19.03 -78.76 16.54
N LYS A 411 -19.05 -79.01 15.24
CA LYS A 411 -18.08 -78.52 14.26
C LYS A 411 -18.87 -77.87 13.14
N VAL A 412 -18.56 -76.62 12.82
CA VAL A 412 -19.15 -75.90 11.70
C VAL A 412 -18.06 -75.52 10.72
N ASP A 413 -18.17 -76.03 9.50
CA ASP A 413 -17.31 -75.66 8.39
C ASP A 413 -18.03 -74.64 7.53
N TYR A 414 -17.39 -73.52 7.18
CA TYR A 414 -18.01 -72.47 6.37
C TYR A 414 -17.02 -71.80 5.45
N ASP A 415 -17.55 -71.14 4.42
CA ASP A 415 -16.78 -70.36 3.46
C ASP A 415 -16.69 -68.92 3.97
N ASN A 416 -15.50 -68.54 4.42
CA ASN A 416 -15.20 -67.16 4.78
C ASN A 416 -14.84 -66.39 3.50
N ILE A 417 -15.68 -65.45 3.12
CA ILE A 417 -15.45 -64.62 1.93
C ILE A 417 -14.53 -63.46 2.33
N THR A 418 -13.31 -63.46 1.80
CA THR A 418 -12.34 -62.38 1.99
C THR A 418 -12.15 -61.60 0.69
N PRO A 419 -11.54 -60.40 0.74
CA PRO A 419 -11.17 -59.68 -0.48
C PRO A 419 -10.26 -60.47 -1.43
N ASN A 420 -9.50 -61.45 -0.91
CA ASN A 420 -8.55 -62.25 -1.69
C ASN A 420 -9.12 -63.59 -2.18
N GLY A 421 -10.43 -63.81 -2.00
CA GLY A 421 -11.11 -65.04 -2.36
C GLY A 421 -11.78 -65.74 -1.18
N VAL A 422 -12.23 -66.97 -1.41
CA VAL A 422 -12.96 -67.77 -0.43
C VAL A 422 -11.99 -68.68 0.32
N ILE A 423 -12.03 -68.64 1.65
CA ILE A 423 -11.25 -69.49 2.54
C ILE A 423 -12.21 -70.40 3.32
N ARG A 424 -12.02 -71.72 3.23
CA ARG A 424 -12.79 -72.67 4.05
C ARG A 424 -12.25 -72.68 5.47
N GLU A 425 -13.09 -72.34 6.44
CA GLU A 425 -12.76 -72.33 7.87
C GLU A 425 -13.60 -73.34 8.64
N SER A 426 -13.15 -73.68 9.86
CA SER A 426 -13.83 -74.60 10.78
C SER A 426 -13.85 -74.02 12.19
N ILE A 427 -15.04 -73.84 12.76
CA ILE A 427 -15.22 -73.54 14.18
C ILE A 427 -15.67 -74.80 14.91
N ARG A 428 -15.17 -75.00 16.14
CA ARG A 428 -15.58 -76.09 17.03
C ARG A 428 -15.95 -75.53 18.38
N GLY A 429 -16.94 -76.14 19.01
CA GLY A 429 -17.35 -75.76 20.35
C GLY A 429 -18.24 -76.81 20.98
N TYR A 430 -18.87 -76.44 22.08
CA TYR A 430 -19.77 -77.30 22.83
C TYR A 430 -21.11 -76.59 23.00
N ILE A 431 -22.18 -77.37 22.87
CA ILE A 431 -23.55 -76.95 23.09
C ILE A 431 -24.14 -77.82 24.17
N ARG A 432 -24.82 -77.22 25.15
CA ARG A 432 -25.57 -77.95 26.16
C ARG A 432 -27.02 -78.13 25.72
N LEU A 433 -27.50 -79.37 25.73
CA LEU A 433 -28.90 -79.70 25.55
C LEU A 433 -29.54 -79.87 26.94
N ILE A 434 -30.64 -79.17 27.19
CA ILE A 434 -31.42 -79.30 28.44
C ILE A 434 -32.88 -79.55 28.06
N ARG A 435 -33.49 -80.61 28.58
CA ARG A 435 -34.93 -80.90 28.40
C ARG A 435 -35.70 -80.63 29.68
#